data_AF-A0A6M3IJN2-F1
#
_entry.id   AF-A0A6M3IJN2-F1
#
_cell.length_a   1.000
_cell.length_b   1.000
_cell.length_c   1.000
_cell.angle_alpha   90.00
_cell.angle_beta   90.00
_cell.angle_gamma   90.00
#
_symmetry.space_group_name_H-M   'P 1'
#
loop_
_entity.id
_entity.type
_entity.pdbx_description
1 polymer ?
#
loop_
_entity_poly.entity_id
_entity_poly.type
_entity_poly.pdbx_seq_one_letter_code
_entity_poly.pdbx_strand_id
1 'polypeptide(L)'
;MQANSNLKEFFTKEMLERDYDGIHSTNKIADKYGVSKKTILNYMNRFGIEKIRITVPVDIVRSLAEKGLSSPEIGSMLGFTQSAISKAGKKNGIKITDTFHKGYVVTDSGYKMIRVPDHPYCDKKGYVREHRLVMEEYLGRILDPYELVHHINRDRGDNRIENLELVLSAEHAKHHHIGKKGRGPDKKPRKKALRS
;
A
#
# COMPACT_ATOMS: atom_id res chain seq x y z
N MET A 1 21.55 -43.94 7.19
CA MET A 1 22.25 -42.84 6.50
C MET A 1 22.83 -43.39 5.21
N GLN A 2 22.16 -43.18 4.07
CA GLN A 2 22.78 -43.35 2.75
C GLN A 2 22.70 -42.00 2.06
N ALA A 3 23.85 -41.35 2.01
CA ALA A 3 24.10 -40.23 1.11
C ALA A 3 24.58 -40.79 -0.23
N ASN A 4 24.26 -40.04 -1.29
CA ASN A 4 24.66 -40.17 -2.69
C ASN A 4 23.75 -41.02 -3.58
N SER A 5 23.05 -40.34 -4.50
CA SER A 5 23.45 -40.26 -5.93
C SER A 5 22.24 -40.01 -6.84
N ASN A 6 21.77 -38.75 -7.01
CA ASN A 6 21.12 -38.31 -8.27
C ASN A 6 20.77 -36.79 -8.40
N LEU A 7 21.45 -35.88 -7.71
CA LEU A 7 21.22 -34.43 -7.93
C LEU A 7 21.89 -33.87 -9.20
N LYS A 8 22.59 -34.70 -9.99
CA LYS A 8 23.28 -34.26 -11.21
C LYS A 8 22.35 -34.05 -12.41
N GLU A 9 21.09 -34.49 -12.34
CA GLU A 9 20.18 -34.51 -13.49
C GLU A 9 18.98 -33.57 -13.40
N PHE A 10 18.81 -32.79 -12.32
CA PHE A 10 17.60 -31.98 -12.16
C PHE A 10 17.52 -30.77 -13.13
N PHE A 11 18.68 -30.24 -13.55
CA PHE A 11 18.78 -29.14 -14.52
C PHE A 11 19.93 -29.41 -15.48
N THR A 12 19.67 -29.44 -16.79
CA THR A 12 20.72 -29.35 -17.80
C THR A 12 21.08 -27.88 -18.05
N LYS A 13 22.27 -27.63 -18.62
CA LYS A 13 22.71 -26.28 -18.97
C LYS A 13 21.76 -25.65 -19.99
N GLU A 14 21.39 -26.40 -21.02
CA GLU A 14 20.55 -25.95 -22.13
C GLU A 14 19.14 -25.59 -21.66
N MET A 15 18.56 -26.38 -20.74
CA MET A 15 17.27 -26.06 -20.13
C MET A 15 17.34 -24.72 -19.39
N LEU A 16 18.36 -24.55 -18.54
CA LEU A 16 18.47 -23.38 -17.70
C LEU A 16 18.80 -22.11 -18.52
N GLU A 17 19.61 -22.22 -19.56
CA GLU A 17 19.88 -21.13 -20.51
C GLU A 17 18.60 -20.72 -21.24
N ARG A 18 17.91 -21.66 -21.89
CA ARG A 18 16.65 -21.38 -22.61
C ARG A 18 15.62 -20.71 -21.71
N ASP A 19 15.45 -21.22 -20.49
CA ASP A 19 14.46 -20.69 -19.56
C ASP A 19 14.88 -19.32 -18.97
N TYR A 20 16.19 -19.08 -18.78
CA TYR A 20 16.69 -17.78 -18.33
C TYR A 20 16.67 -16.71 -19.42
N ASP A 21 16.93 -17.08 -20.67
CA ASP A 21 16.83 -16.19 -21.84
C ASP A 21 15.39 -15.80 -22.15
N GLY A 22 14.40 -16.62 -21.80
CA GLY A 22 12.99 -16.25 -21.95
C GLY A 22 12.43 -15.45 -20.77
N ILE A 23 12.76 -15.86 -19.54
CA ILE A 23 12.09 -15.35 -18.33
C ILE A 23 12.85 -14.17 -17.68
N HIS A 24 14.17 -14.13 -17.86
CA HIS A 24 15.08 -13.14 -17.27
C HIS A 24 14.92 -12.92 -15.75
N SER A 25 14.37 -13.91 -15.03
CA SER A 25 14.12 -13.84 -13.59
C SER A 25 14.35 -15.19 -12.91
N THR A 26 15.39 -15.25 -12.08
CA THR A 26 15.72 -16.46 -11.32
C THR A 26 14.63 -16.84 -10.32
N ASN A 27 13.82 -15.88 -9.85
CA ASN A 27 12.69 -16.16 -8.96
C ASN A 27 11.57 -16.87 -9.73
N LYS A 28 11.17 -16.34 -10.89
CA LYS A 28 10.13 -16.97 -11.71
C LYS A 28 10.54 -18.37 -12.18
N ILE A 29 11.82 -18.58 -12.47
CA ILE A 29 12.36 -19.90 -12.79
C ILE A 29 12.31 -20.82 -11.58
N ALA A 30 12.73 -20.34 -10.41
CA ALA A 30 12.63 -21.09 -9.16
C ALA A 30 11.18 -21.55 -8.88
N ASP A 31 10.20 -20.65 -9.05
CA ASP A 31 8.78 -20.94 -8.91
C ASP A 31 8.30 -21.99 -9.94
N LYS A 32 8.71 -21.85 -11.21
CA LYS A 32 8.38 -22.80 -12.30
C LYS A 32 8.79 -24.23 -11.99
N TYR A 33 9.94 -24.42 -11.33
CA TYR A 33 10.49 -25.73 -11.01
C TYR A 33 10.23 -26.17 -9.56
N GLY A 34 9.55 -25.35 -8.76
CA GLY A 34 9.30 -25.65 -7.35
C GLY A 34 10.58 -25.75 -6.50
N VAL A 35 11.65 -25.06 -6.90
CA VAL A 35 12.94 -25.07 -6.20
C VAL A 35 13.24 -23.71 -5.59
N SER A 36 14.23 -23.64 -4.70
CA SER A 36 14.67 -22.35 -4.17
C SER A 36 15.42 -21.53 -5.23
N LYS A 37 15.30 -20.20 -5.15
CA LYS A 37 16.14 -19.26 -5.94
C LYS A 37 17.63 -19.57 -5.80
N LYS A 38 18.07 -19.98 -4.60
CA LYS A 38 19.48 -20.32 -4.31
C LYS A 38 19.92 -21.54 -5.12
N THR A 39 19.04 -22.52 -5.30
CA THR A 39 19.29 -23.68 -6.15
C THR A 39 19.56 -23.24 -7.59
N ILE A 40 18.67 -22.42 -8.18
CA ILE A 40 18.85 -21.88 -9.53
C ILE A 40 20.18 -21.13 -9.67
N LEU A 41 20.50 -20.25 -8.72
CA LEU A 41 21.77 -19.51 -8.73
C LEU A 41 23.00 -20.40 -8.65
N ASN A 42 22.96 -21.47 -7.86
CA ASN A 42 24.05 -22.44 -7.78
C ASN A 42 24.27 -23.16 -9.11
N TYR A 43 23.18 -23.57 -9.79
CA TYR A 43 23.28 -24.18 -11.13
C TYR A 43 23.75 -23.17 -12.18
N MET A 44 23.27 -21.93 -12.17
CA MET A 44 23.77 -20.86 -13.06
C MET A 44 25.29 -20.67 -12.90
N ASN A 45 25.78 -20.54 -11.66
CA ASN A 45 27.21 -20.39 -11.39
C ASN A 45 28.00 -21.62 -11.84
N ARG A 46 27.48 -22.83 -11.60
CA ARG A 46 28.11 -24.09 -12.01
C ARG A 46 28.22 -24.24 -13.53
N PHE A 47 27.22 -23.77 -14.27
CA PHE A 47 27.18 -23.83 -15.73
C PHE A 47 27.81 -22.61 -16.42
N GLY A 48 28.21 -21.58 -15.66
CA GLY A 48 28.78 -20.34 -16.19
C GLY A 48 27.75 -19.41 -16.83
N ILE A 49 26.47 -19.53 -16.45
CA ILE A 49 25.39 -18.67 -16.97
C ILE A 49 25.43 -17.34 -16.22
N GLU A 50 25.79 -16.26 -16.93
CA GLU A 50 25.82 -14.92 -16.36
C GLU A 50 24.43 -14.30 -16.24
N LYS A 51 24.28 -13.40 -15.28
CA LYS A 51 23.02 -12.67 -15.05
C LYS A 51 22.91 -11.48 -16.01
N ILE A 52 21.81 -11.41 -16.74
CA ILE A 52 21.50 -10.29 -17.61
C ILE A 52 21.19 -9.06 -16.73
N ARG A 53 21.94 -7.97 -16.94
CA ARG A 53 21.70 -6.69 -16.26
C ARG A 53 20.82 -5.81 -17.14
N ILE A 54 19.53 -5.82 -16.87
CA ILE A 54 18.59 -4.90 -17.52
C ILE A 54 18.77 -3.52 -16.89
N THR A 55 19.14 -2.53 -17.71
CA THR A 55 19.35 -1.14 -17.29
C THR A 55 18.24 -0.25 -17.83
N VAL A 56 17.84 0.74 -17.02
CA VAL A 56 16.81 1.70 -17.41
C VAL A 56 17.39 2.65 -18.47
N PRO A 57 16.75 2.82 -19.64
CA PRO A 57 17.21 3.74 -20.68
C PRO A 57 16.95 5.19 -20.27
N VAL A 58 17.97 5.85 -19.72
CA VAL A 58 17.86 7.18 -19.09
C VAL A 58 17.39 8.26 -20.07
N ASP A 59 17.83 8.21 -21.32
CA ASP A 59 17.46 9.20 -22.34
C ASP A 59 15.97 9.15 -22.68
N ILE A 60 15.41 7.94 -22.74
CA ILE A 60 13.97 7.73 -22.96
C ILE A 60 13.19 8.21 -21.74
N VAL A 61 13.65 7.89 -20.53
CA VAL A 61 13.03 8.38 -19.29
C VAL A 61 13.00 9.90 -19.24
N ARG A 62 14.07 10.59 -19.66
CA ARG A 62 14.12 12.05 -19.74
C ARG A 62 13.07 12.59 -20.71
N SER A 63 13.03 12.06 -21.94
CA SER A 63 12.07 12.45 -22.97
C SER A 63 10.61 12.28 -22.49
N LEU A 64 10.31 11.19 -21.80
CA LEU A 64 8.95 10.92 -21.29
C LEU A 64 8.60 11.81 -20.08
N ALA A 65 9.57 12.08 -19.20
CA ALA A 65 9.38 12.98 -18.06
C ALA A 65 9.12 14.44 -18.51
N GLU A 66 9.82 14.91 -19.56
CA GLU A 66 9.58 16.21 -20.17
C GLU A 66 8.18 16.33 -20.78
N LYS A 67 7.62 15.22 -21.27
CA LYS A 67 6.22 15.12 -21.72
C LYS A 67 5.21 15.07 -20.55
N GLY A 68 5.68 15.15 -19.31
CA GLY A 68 4.84 15.17 -18.12
C GLY A 68 4.37 13.80 -17.64
N LEU A 69 4.92 12.69 -18.16
CA LEU A 69 4.56 11.37 -17.68
C LEU A 69 5.13 11.13 -16.28
N SER A 70 4.34 10.45 -15.45
CA SER A 70 4.72 10.04 -14.11
C SER A 70 5.61 8.79 -14.11
N SER A 71 6.37 8.55 -13.03
CA SER A 71 7.28 7.38 -12.94
C SER A 71 6.59 6.02 -13.16
N PRO A 72 5.33 5.77 -12.72
CA PRO A 72 4.66 4.50 -12.99
C PRO A 72 4.16 4.38 -14.44
N GLU A 73 3.76 5.46 -15.09
CA GLU A 73 3.42 5.43 -16.52
C GLU A 73 4.67 5.08 -17.34
N ILE A 74 5.78 5.77 -17.08
CA ILE A 74 7.08 5.49 -17.69
C ILE A 74 7.52 4.06 -17.42
N GLY A 75 7.38 3.59 -16.17
CA GLY A 75 7.72 2.21 -15.80
C GLY A 75 6.91 1.19 -16.59
N SER A 76 5.60 1.38 -16.67
CA SER A 76 4.68 0.48 -17.38
C SER A 76 4.98 0.43 -18.88
N MET A 77 5.30 1.59 -19.48
CA MET A 77 5.68 1.67 -20.90
C MET A 77 7.01 1.00 -21.21
N LEU A 78 8.00 1.10 -20.31
CA LEU A 78 9.35 0.58 -20.52
C LEU A 78 9.56 -0.84 -19.97
N GLY A 79 8.55 -1.45 -19.33
CA GLY A 79 8.67 -2.76 -18.69
C GLY A 79 9.47 -2.74 -17.39
N PHE A 80 9.58 -1.59 -16.72
CA PHE A 80 10.26 -1.42 -15.44
C PHE A 80 9.28 -1.12 -14.31
N THR A 81 9.70 -1.39 -13.07
CA THR A 81 8.94 -0.94 -11.91
C THR A 81 9.04 0.58 -11.76
N GLN A 82 7.99 1.22 -11.23
CA GLN A 82 8.01 2.64 -10.88
C GLN A 82 9.26 3.00 -10.06
N SER A 83 9.61 2.17 -9.07
CA SER A 83 10.76 2.41 -8.19
C SER A 83 12.10 2.36 -8.91
N ALA A 84 12.24 1.56 -9.98
CA ALA A 84 13.44 1.56 -10.82
C ALA A 84 13.56 2.87 -11.62
N ILE A 85 12.44 3.36 -12.16
CA ILE A 85 12.38 4.65 -12.87
C ILE A 85 12.69 5.81 -11.93
N SER A 86 12.04 5.89 -10.77
CA SER A 86 12.28 6.98 -9.80
C SER A 86 13.74 6.99 -9.32
N LYS A 87 14.36 5.82 -9.09
CA LYS A 87 15.78 5.71 -8.75
C LYS A 87 16.68 6.19 -9.90
N ALA A 88 16.39 5.76 -11.13
CA ALA A 88 17.14 6.17 -12.31
C ALA A 88 17.03 7.68 -12.55
N GLY A 89 15.84 8.26 -12.41
CA GLY A 89 15.60 9.69 -12.53
C GLY A 89 16.37 10.48 -11.47
N LYS A 90 16.26 10.10 -10.19
CA LYS A 90 17.00 10.74 -9.09
C LYS A 90 18.51 10.69 -9.29
N LYS A 91 19.05 9.54 -9.70
CA LYS A 91 20.50 9.37 -9.94
C LYS A 91 21.01 10.27 -11.08
N ASN A 92 20.18 10.52 -12.09
CA ASN A 92 20.55 11.28 -13.29
C ASN A 92 19.99 12.71 -13.30
N GLY A 93 19.46 13.20 -12.17
CA GLY A 93 18.92 14.56 -12.03
C GLY A 93 17.66 14.85 -12.85
N ILE A 94 16.94 13.82 -13.29
CA ILE A 94 15.67 13.96 -14.05
C ILE A 94 14.56 14.26 -13.05
N LYS A 95 13.91 15.41 -13.20
CA LYS A 95 12.72 15.76 -12.41
C LYS A 95 11.50 15.07 -13.02
N ILE A 96 11.04 14.02 -12.36
CA ILE A 96 9.79 13.34 -12.72
C ILE A 96 8.72 13.86 -11.78
N THR A 97 7.65 14.41 -12.33
CA THR A 97 6.48 14.85 -11.55
C THR A 97 5.66 13.64 -11.14
N ASP A 98 6.05 13.00 -10.04
CA ASP A 98 5.30 11.89 -9.48
C ASP A 98 4.02 12.42 -8.80
N THR A 99 2.88 12.25 -9.46
CA THR A 99 1.53 12.54 -8.97
C THR A 99 1.08 11.64 -7.79
N PHE A 100 2.01 10.85 -7.23
CA PHE A 100 1.72 9.86 -6.18
C PHE A 100 1.55 10.44 -4.78
N HIS A 101 1.75 11.74 -4.61
CA HIS A 101 1.15 12.45 -3.50
C HIS A 101 -0.16 13.04 -3.98
N LYS A 102 -1.23 12.22 -4.07
CA LYS A 102 -2.58 12.68 -4.40
C LYS A 102 -3.17 13.68 -3.37
N GLY A 103 -2.35 14.26 -2.50
CA GLY A 103 -2.76 15.06 -1.35
C GLY A 103 -3.38 14.24 -0.21
N TYR A 104 -3.67 12.95 -0.43
CA TYR A 104 -4.36 12.09 0.53
C TYR A 104 -3.73 10.71 0.74
N VAL A 105 -4.02 10.13 1.90
CA VAL A 105 -3.72 8.74 2.28
C VAL A 105 -5.04 7.98 2.45
N VAL A 106 -5.12 6.74 1.98
CA VAL A 106 -6.30 5.89 2.23
C VAL A 106 -6.00 4.96 3.42
N THR A 107 -6.86 4.98 4.42
CA THR A 107 -6.79 4.06 5.56
C THR A 107 -7.19 2.65 5.17
N ASP A 108 -6.77 1.64 5.94
CA ASP A 108 -7.26 0.26 5.78
C ASP A 108 -8.80 0.15 5.85
N SER A 109 -9.43 1.03 6.64
CA SER A 109 -10.88 1.19 6.69
C SER A 109 -11.51 1.86 5.45
N GLY A 110 -10.75 2.24 4.44
CA GLY A 110 -11.25 2.85 3.20
C GLY A 110 -11.51 4.36 3.25
N TYR A 111 -11.22 5.04 4.36
CA TYR A 111 -11.33 6.50 4.44
C TYR A 111 -10.15 7.20 3.78
N LYS A 112 -10.42 8.21 2.97
CA LYS A 112 -9.44 9.18 2.46
C LYS A 112 -9.09 10.22 3.52
N MET A 113 -7.80 10.42 3.74
CA MET A 113 -7.21 11.32 4.74
C MET A 113 -6.42 12.42 4.05
N ILE A 114 -6.77 13.68 4.25
CA ILE A 114 -6.09 14.85 3.66
C ILE A 114 -5.17 15.46 4.72
N ARG A 115 -3.96 15.87 4.34
CA ARG A 115 -3.03 16.52 5.27
C ARG A 115 -3.34 18.01 5.41
N VAL A 116 -3.93 18.39 6.54
CA VAL A 116 -4.24 19.78 6.94
C VAL A 116 -3.68 20.01 8.35
N PRO A 117 -2.39 20.37 8.49
CA PRO A 117 -1.72 20.44 9.80
C PRO A 117 -2.28 21.56 10.70
N ASP A 118 -2.89 22.59 10.12
CA ASP A 118 -3.47 23.72 10.85
C ASP A 118 -4.92 23.48 11.29
N HIS A 119 -5.50 22.32 10.95
CA HIS A 119 -6.88 22.00 11.32
C HIS A 119 -6.96 21.62 12.81
N PRO A 120 -7.86 22.23 13.61
CA PRO A 120 -7.89 22.05 15.06
C PRO A 120 -8.17 20.60 15.50
N TYR A 121 -8.82 19.81 14.63
CA TYR A 121 -9.16 18.41 14.88
C TYR A 121 -8.38 17.42 14.00
N CYS A 122 -7.18 17.77 13.54
CA CYS A 122 -6.31 16.84 12.83
C CYS A 122 -5.73 15.76 13.76
N ASP A 123 -5.29 14.64 13.19
CA ASP A 123 -4.53 13.64 13.93
C ASP A 123 -3.10 14.13 14.28
N LYS A 124 -2.34 13.32 15.01
CA LYS A 124 -0.95 13.64 15.41
C LYS A 124 0.01 13.90 14.23
N LYS A 125 -0.38 13.51 13.01
CA LYS A 125 0.42 13.67 11.79
C LYS A 125 -0.12 14.80 10.91
N GLY A 126 -1.16 15.51 11.36
CA GLY A 126 -1.79 16.60 10.61
C GLY A 126 -2.79 16.13 9.56
N TYR A 127 -3.40 14.95 9.69
CA TYR A 127 -4.40 14.45 8.74
C TYR A 127 -5.83 14.56 9.27
N VAL A 128 -6.76 14.87 8.36
CA VAL A 128 -8.23 14.94 8.60
C VAL A 128 -8.93 14.07 7.56
N ARG A 129 -10.09 13.49 7.90
CA ARG A 129 -10.88 12.70 6.92
C ARG A 129 -11.51 13.62 5.88
N GLU A 130 -11.39 13.27 4.60
CA GLU A 130 -11.86 14.10 3.47
C GLU A 130 -13.37 14.43 3.56
N HIS A 131 -14.23 13.44 3.85
CA HIS A 131 -15.67 13.69 4.00
C HIS A 131 -16.01 14.72 5.09
N ARG A 132 -15.18 14.83 6.14
CA ARG A 132 -15.39 15.84 7.17
C ARG A 132 -15.11 17.23 6.61
N LEU A 133 -13.99 17.39 5.90
CA LEU A 133 -13.61 18.65 5.27
C LEU A 133 -14.64 19.10 4.23
N VAL A 134 -15.16 18.18 3.41
CA VAL A 134 -16.21 18.50 2.42
C VAL A 134 -17.48 19.01 3.11
N MET A 135 -17.88 18.41 4.22
CA MET A 135 -19.05 18.87 4.98
C MET A 135 -18.79 20.21 5.69
N GLU A 136 -17.58 20.43 6.22
CA GLU A 136 -17.17 21.71 6.82
C GLU A 136 -17.17 22.85 5.80
N GLU A 137 -16.67 22.59 4.59
CA GLU A 137 -16.70 23.53 3.47
C GLU A 137 -18.13 23.85 3.05
N TYR A 138 -19.00 22.84 2.94
CA TYR A 138 -20.41 23.02 2.61
C TYR A 138 -21.17 23.85 3.66
N LEU A 139 -20.87 23.65 4.94
CA LEU A 139 -21.50 24.39 6.05
C LEU A 139 -20.86 25.77 6.30
N GLY A 140 -19.66 26.02 5.77
CA GLY A 140 -18.90 27.24 6.02
C GLY A 140 -18.40 27.37 7.46
N ARG A 141 -18.34 26.27 8.23
CA ARG A 141 -17.82 26.24 9.61
C ARG A 141 -17.15 24.90 9.93
N ILE A 142 -16.27 24.91 10.92
CA ILE A 142 -15.66 23.68 11.45
C ILE A 142 -16.73 22.88 12.20
N LEU A 143 -16.76 21.56 11.96
CA LEU A 143 -17.67 20.66 12.65
C LEU A 143 -17.19 20.44 14.08
N ASP A 144 -18.13 20.24 15.00
CA ASP A 144 -17.82 19.85 16.36
C ASP A 144 -17.35 18.38 16.43
N PRO A 145 -16.62 17.97 17.48
CA PRO A 145 -16.19 16.58 17.66
C PRO A 145 -17.36 15.58 17.74
N TYR A 146 -18.55 16.06 18.12
CA TYR A 146 -19.76 15.25 18.29
C TYR A 146 -20.64 15.19 17.02
N GLU A 147 -20.30 15.95 15.99
CA GLU A 147 -20.96 15.93 14.69
C GLU A 147 -20.26 14.88 13.80
N LEU A 148 -21.00 13.84 13.42
CA LEU A 148 -20.51 12.72 12.63
C LEU A 148 -21.00 12.84 11.19
N VAL A 149 -20.15 12.53 10.22
CA VAL A 149 -20.53 12.49 8.80
C VAL A 149 -20.66 11.03 8.37
N HIS A 150 -21.83 10.68 7.84
CA HIS A 150 -22.18 9.35 7.36
C HIS A 150 -22.27 9.33 5.83
N HIS A 151 -21.85 8.22 5.21
CA HIS A 151 -22.01 7.97 3.78
C HIS A 151 -23.33 7.26 3.51
N ILE A 152 -24.20 7.85 2.69
CA ILE A 152 -25.54 7.31 2.37
C ILE A 152 -25.42 5.99 1.60
N ASN A 153 -24.57 5.96 0.56
CA ASN A 153 -24.33 4.77 -0.26
C ASN A 153 -23.41 3.72 0.41
N ARG A 154 -22.92 3.98 1.63
CA ARG A 154 -21.94 3.17 2.38
C ARG A 154 -20.58 3.00 1.70
N ASP A 155 -20.30 3.72 0.62
CA ASP A 155 -18.99 3.82 -0.01
C ASP A 155 -18.19 4.96 0.63
N ARG A 156 -17.17 4.58 1.40
CA ARG A 156 -16.29 5.53 2.13
C ARG A 156 -15.34 6.31 1.21
N GLY A 157 -15.24 5.92 -0.06
CA GLY A 157 -14.44 6.60 -1.06
C GLY A 157 -15.18 7.71 -1.81
N ASP A 158 -16.52 7.71 -1.76
CA ASP A 158 -17.38 8.68 -2.43
C ASP A 158 -17.75 9.84 -1.48
N ASN A 159 -16.92 10.88 -1.49
CA ASN A 159 -17.04 12.03 -0.60
C ASN A 159 -17.76 13.22 -1.23
N ARG A 160 -18.60 12.99 -2.25
CA ARG A 160 -19.45 14.05 -2.82
C ARG A 160 -20.52 14.47 -1.82
N ILE A 161 -20.81 15.76 -1.72
CA ILE A 161 -21.69 16.30 -0.67
C ILE A 161 -23.10 15.66 -0.70
N GLU A 162 -23.61 15.32 -1.89
CA GLU A 162 -24.90 14.64 -2.04
C GLU A 162 -24.93 13.22 -1.45
N ASN A 163 -23.78 12.63 -1.18
CA ASN A 163 -23.64 11.29 -0.58
C ASN A 163 -23.32 11.35 0.92
N LEU A 164 -23.24 12.54 1.52
CA LEU A 164 -22.88 12.75 2.92
C LEU A 164 -24.07 13.25 3.73
N GLU A 165 -24.22 12.70 4.94
CA GLU A 165 -25.25 13.10 5.90
C GLU A 165 -24.61 13.47 7.24
N LEU A 166 -25.01 14.60 7.82
CA LEU A 166 -24.55 15.04 9.14
C LEU A 166 -25.46 14.47 10.24
N VAL A 167 -24.88 13.73 11.17
CA VAL A 167 -25.59 13.06 12.27
C VAL A 167 -25.01 13.50 13.61
N LEU A 168 -25.88 13.89 14.55
CA LEU A 168 -25.46 14.24 15.91
C LEU A 168 -25.20 12.97 16.73
N SER A 169 -24.07 12.92 17.44
CA SER A 169 -23.68 11.78 18.28
C SER A 169 -24.75 11.40 19.33
N ALA A 170 -25.56 12.37 19.79
CA ALA A 170 -26.68 12.14 20.71
C ALA A 170 -27.79 11.23 20.13
N GLU A 171 -27.97 11.21 18.81
CA GLU A 171 -28.92 10.30 18.14
C GLU A 171 -28.31 8.92 17.87
N HIS A 172 -26.98 8.81 17.80
CA HIS A 172 -26.28 7.53 17.62
C HIS A 172 -26.36 6.62 18.86
N ALA A 173 -26.50 7.20 20.07
CA ALA A 173 -26.65 6.43 21.32
C ALA A 173 -27.99 5.65 21.41
N LYS A 174 -29.04 6.11 20.72
CA LYS A 174 -30.35 5.43 20.70
C LYS A 174 -30.36 4.18 19.81
N HIS A 175 -29.51 4.10 18.79
CA HIS A 175 -29.46 2.94 17.88
C HIS A 175 -28.65 1.74 18.41
N HIS A 176 -27.79 1.90 19.42
CA HIS A 176 -26.94 0.80 19.96
C HIS A 176 -27.43 0.17 21.27
N HIS A 177 -28.53 0.65 21.86
CA HIS A 177 -29.06 0.15 23.14
C HIS A 177 -30.31 -0.72 23.04
N ILE A 178 -30.90 -0.91 21.85
CA ILE A 178 -31.99 -1.88 21.67
C ILE A 178 -31.37 -3.26 21.41
N GLY A 179 -30.99 -3.98 22.47
CA GLY A 179 -30.68 -5.41 22.36
C GLY A 179 -29.61 -5.97 23.29
N LYS A 180 -28.82 -5.15 23.98
CA LYS A 180 -27.86 -5.68 24.97
C LYS A 180 -28.55 -5.87 26.32
N LYS A 181 -29.00 -7.09 26.60
CA LYS A 181 -29.28 -7.53 27.99
C LYS A 181 -28.03 -7.22 28.81
N GLY A 182 -28.17 -6.39 29.84
CA GLY A 182 -27.07 -5.97 30.70
C GLY A 182 -26.29 -7.17 31.21
N ARG A 183 -24.96 -7.05 31.28
CA ARG A 183 -24.14 -8.01 32.03
C ARG A 183 -24.65 -7.98 33.47
N GLY A 184 -25.09 -9.14 33.98
CA GLY A 184 -25.62 -9.28 35.33
C GLY A 184 -24.64 -8.79 36.40
N PRO A 185 -25.09 -8.63 37.66
CA PRO A 185 -24.28 -8.02 38.71
C PRO A 185 -22.93 -8.75 38.88
N ASP A 186 -21.84 -7.99 38.82
CA ASP A 186 -20.47 -8.48 38.99
C ASP A 186 -20.32 -9.18 40.35
N LYS A 187 -20.20 -10.52 40.35
CA LYS A 187 -20.05 -11.36 41.56
C LYS A 187 -18.65 -11.32 42.20
N LYS A 188 -17.83 -10.30 41.97
CA LYS A 188 -16.49 -10.20 42.59
C LYS A 188 -16.39 -8.95 43.46
N PRO A 189 -16.32 -9.06 44.80
CA PRO A 189 -16.07 -7.91 45.64
C PRO A 189 -14.67 -7.37 45.36
N ARG A 190 -14.56 -6.06 45.10
CA ARG A 190 -13.28 -5.37 45.01
C ARG A 190 -12.58 -5.49 46.37
N LYS A 191 -11.43 -6.15 46.42
CA LYS A 191 -10.60 -6.21 47.64
C LYS A 191 -10.28 -4.77 48.07
N LYS A 192 -10.77 -4.35 49.24
CA LYS A 192 -10.30 -3.12 49.90
C LYS A 192 -8.82 -3.31 50.24
N ALA A 193 -7.95 -2.49 49.65
CA ALA A 193 -6.59 -2.37 50.13
C ALA A 193 -6.65 -1.77 51.54
N LEU A 194 -6.15 -2.51 52.55
CA LEU A 194 -5.84 -1.92 53.84
C LEU A 194 -4.74 -0.88 53.60
N ARG A 195 -5.03 0.38 53.88
CA ARG A 195 -4.01 1.38 54.19
C ARG A 195 -3.79 1.33 55.70
N SER A 196 -2.50 1.42 56.05
CA SER A 196 -1.88 1.30 57.36
C SER A 196 -2.61 1.99 58.51
#